data_AF-A0A966NVU6-F1
#
_entry.id   AF-A0A966NVU6-F1
#
_cell.length_a   1.000
_cell.length_b   1.000
_cell.length_c   1.000
_cell.angle_alpha   90.00
_cell.angle_beta   90.00
_cell.angle_gamma   90.00
#
_symmetry.space_group_name_H-M   'P 1'
#
loop_
_entity.id
_entity.type
_entity.pdbx_description
1 polymer ?
#
loop_
_entity_poly.entity_id
_entity_poly.type
_entity_poly.pdbx_seq_one_letter_code
_entity_poly.pdbx_strand_id
1 'polypeptide(L)'
;ASIQLSGLLLTLGGLSVILGVYADLGALVLAALLVIMALKMHDFWAQSDAQAKQMELISFSKNISMAGGALFLFAVAGSDATNIGWELGSRLWGSAL
;
A
#
# COMPACT_ATOMS: atom_id res chain seq x y z
N ALA A 1 -7.34 -2.32 -19.84
CA ALA A 1 -6.22 -3.04 -19.21
C ALA A 1 -5.80 -2.46 -17.85
N SER A 2 -5.41 -1.17 -17.75
CA SER A 2 -4.87 -0.60 -16.49
C SER A 2 -5.80 -0.73 -15.27
N ILE A 3 -7.12 -0.54 -15.44
CA ILE A 3 -8.10 -0.62 -14.34
C ILE A 3 -8.23 -2.06 -13.80
N GLN A 4 -8.18 -3.06 -14.69
CA GLN A 4 -8.23 -4.47 -14.33
C GLN A 4 -6.97 -4.91 -13.58
N LEU A 5 -5.80 -4.41 -14.02
CA LEU A 5 -4.53 -4.68 -13.36
C LEU A 5 -4.49 -4.08 -11.95
N SER A 6 -4.85 -2.80 -11.79
CA SER A 6 -4.88 -2.16 -10.47
C SER A 6 -5.89 -2.82 -9.54
N GLY A 7 -7.06 -3.21 -10.06
CA GLY A 7 -8.06 -3.95 -9.28
C GLY A 7 -7.54 -5.32 -8.81
N LEU A 8 -6.86 -6.06 -9.69
CA LEU A 8 -6.26 -7.35 -9.35
C LEU A 8 -5.13 -7.19 -8.32
N LEU A 9 -4.27 -6.19 -8.47
CA LEU A 9 -3.19 -5.93 -7.52
C LEU A 9 -3.74 -5.53 -6.14
N LEU A 10 -4.82 -4.74 -6.09
CA LEU A 10 -5.45 -4.34 -4.83
C LEU A 10 -6.09 -5.53 -4.11
N THR A 11 -6.79 -6.41 -4.85
CA THR A 11 -7.43 -7.59 -4.26
C THR A 11 -6.40 -8.62 -3.81
N LEU A 12 -5.40 -8.94 -4.64
CA LEU A 12 -4.35 -9.88 -4.27
C LEU A 12 -3.47 -9.34 -3.13
N GLY A 13 -3.13 -8.05 -3.15
CA GLY A 13 -2.38 -7.41 -2.07
C GLY A 13 -3.16 -7.42 -0.75
N GLY A 14 -4.46 -7.12 -0.78
CA GLY A 14 -5.32 -7.18 0.39
C GLY A 14 -5.46 -8.60 0.95
N LEU A 15 -5.67 -9.59 0.08
CA LEU A 15 -5.75 -11.00 0.48
C LEU A 15 -4.43 -11.51 1.07
N SER A 16 -3.29 -11.10 0.48
CA SER A 16 -1.96 -11.43 0.99
C SER A 16 -1.77 -10.94 2.43
N VAL A 17 -2.16 -9.69 2.72
CA VAL A 17 -2.11 -9.12 4.08
C VAL A 17 -3.06 -9.83 5.05
N ILE A 18 -4.30 -10.09 4.63
CA ILE A 18 -5.32 -10.72 5.50
C ILE A 18 -4.97 -12.17 5.83
N LEU A 19 -4.47 -12.93 4.85
CA LEU A 19 -4.15 -14.34 5.00
C LEU A 19 -2.75 -14.57 5.58
N GLY A 20 -1.95 -13.52 5.76
CA GLY A 20 -0.56 -13.62 6.25
C GLY A 20 0.42 -14.23 5.23
N VAL A 21 0.00 -14.41 3.97
CA VAL A 21 0.82 -15.03 2.93
C VAL A 21 1.54 -13.93 2.15
N TYR A 22 2.86 -13.83 2.30
CA TYR A 22 3.69 -12.74 1.79
C TYR A 22 3.15 -11.36 2.19
N ALA A 23 2.66 -11.25 3.43
CA ALA A 23 1.97 -10.06 3.92
C ALA A 23 2.83 -8.79 3.83
N ASP A 24 4.14 -8.92 3.99
CA ASP A 24 5.12 -7.86 3.75
C ASP A 24 5.09 -7.37 2.29
N LEU A 25 5.21 -8.27 1.32
CA LEU A 25 5.15 -7.93 -0.10
C LEU A 25 3.78 -7.35 -0.48
N GLY A 26 2.69 -7.97 -0.01
CA GLY A 26 1.33 -7.49 -0.23
C GLY A 26 1.15 -6.06 0.28
N ALA A 27 1.62 -5.78 1.49
CA ALA A 27 1.59 -4.45 2.08
C ALA A 27 2.45 -3.44 1.29
N LEU A 28 3.64 -3.83 0.84
CA LEU A 28 4.51 -2.96 0.03
C LEU A 28 3.88 -2.62 -1.34
N VAL A 29 3.28 -3.62 -2.01
CA VAL A 29 2.57 -3.43 -3.28
C VAL A 29 1.36 -2.50 -3.09
N LEU A 30 0.58 -2.69 -2.02
CA LEU A 30 -0.54 -1.81 -1.69
C LEU A 30 -0.07 -0.36 -1.44
N ALA A 31 0.99 -0.18 -0.66
CA ALA A 31 1.57 1.14 -0.39
C ALA A 31 1.99 1.85 -1.69
N ALA A 32 2.75 1.17 -2.54
CA ALA A 32 3.20 1.73 -3.82
C ALA A 32 2.02 2.10 -4.73
N LEU A 33 1.03 1.20 -4.85
CA LEU A 33 -0.15 1.43 -5.68
C LEU A 33 -0.97 2.62 -5.17
N LEU A 34 -1.18 2.72 -3.85
CA LEU A 34 -1.91 3.82 -3.23
C LEU A 34 -1.23 5.18 -3.42
N VAL A 35 0.10 5.24 -3.32
CA VAL A 35 0.88 6.46 -3.61
C VAL A 35 0.76 6.85 -5.07
N ILE A 36 0.89 5.89 -5.99
CA ILE A 36 0.73 6.14 -7.43
C ILE A 36 -0.69 6.65 -7.73
N MET A 37 -1.72 6.06 -7.12
CA MET A 37 -3.11 6.50 -7.29
C MET A 37 -3.33 7.90 -6.70
N ALA A 38 -2.78 8.20 -5.52
CA ALA A 38 -2.85 9.55 -4.94
C ALA A 38 -2.27 10.59 -5.91
N LEU A 39 -1.09 10.31 -6.49
CA LEU A 39 -0.41 11.25 -7.38
C LEU A 39 -1.04 11.39 -8.77
N LYS A 40 -1.59 10.29 -9.32
CA LYS A 40 -2.13 10.27 -10.68
C LYS A 40 -3.64 10.53 -10.78
N MET A 41 -4.40 10.26 -9.72
CA MET A 41 -5.86 10.33 -9.75
C MET A 41 -6.43 11.44 -8.87
N HIS A 42 -5.66 11.97 -7.91
CA HIS A 42 -6.12 13.00 -6.96
C HIS A 42 -5.19 14.21 -6.92
N ASP A 43 -5.02 14.84 -8.08
CA ASP A 43 -4.13 15.98 -8.31
C ASP A 43 -4.74 17.30 -7.84
N PHE A 44 -4.98 17.42 -6.53
CA PHE A 44 -5.60 18.63 -5.94
C PHE A 44 -4.83 19.93 -6.25
N TRP A 45 -3.53 19.85 -6.56
CA TRP A 45 -2.70 21.01 -6.94
C TRP A 45 -3.04 21.57 -8.32
N ALA A 46 -3.67 20.79 -9.21
CA ALA A 46 -4.09 21.21 -10.53
C ALA A 46 -5.50 21.86 -10.52
N GLN A 47 -6.24 21.77 -9.42
CA GLN A 47 -7.60 22.25 -9.32
C GLN A 47 -7.69 23.73 -8.95
N SER A 48 -8.49 24.47 -9.72
CA SER A 48 -8.71 25.92 -9.52
C SER A 48 -9.99 26.24 -8.74
N ASP A 49 -11.02 25.40 -8.86
CA ASP A 49 -12.22 25.53 -8.05
C ASP A 49 -11.96 25.09 -6.60
N ALA A 50 -12.37 25.92 -5.63
CA ALA A 50 -12.07 25.69 -4.22
C ALA A 50 -12.75 24.44 -3.66
N GLN A 51 -13.97 24.15 -4.09
CA GLN A 51 -14.74 23.00 -3.61
C GLN A 51 -14.18 21.70 -4.19
N ALA A 52 -13.88 21.68 -5.49
CA ALA A 52 -13.23 20.56 -6.16
C ALA A 52 -11.84 20.28 -5.57
N LYS A 53 -11.04 21.32 -5.33
CA LYS A 53 -9.72 21.19 -4.69
C LYS A 53 -9.80 20.55 -3.32
N GLN A 54 -10.76 20.94 -2.49
CA GLN A 54 -10.96 20.35 -1.17
C GLN A 54 -11.32 18.85 -1.28
N MET A 55 -12.19 18.49 -2.22
CA MET A 55 -12.59 17.09 -2.44
C MET A 55 -11.40 16.23 -2.90
N GLU A 56 -10.60 16.73 -3.83
CA GLU A 56 -9.39 16.04 -4.29
C GLU A 56 -8.35 15.94 -3.18
N LEU A 57 -8.17 16.97 -2.36
CA LEU A 57 -7.24 16.93 -1.23
C LEU A 57 -7.63 15.85 -0.20
N ILE A 58 -8.93 15.71 0.08
CA ILE A 58 -9.45 14.65 0.96
C ILE A 58 -9.13 13.28 0.38
N SER A 59 -9.39 13.07 -0.91
CA SER A 59 -9.16 11.79 -1.59
C SER A 59 -7.67 11.45 -1.70
N PHE A 60 -6.83 12.43 -2.00
CA PHE A 60 -5.37 12.33 -1.94
C PHE A 60 -4.92 11.89 -0.55
N SER A 61 -5.35 12.62 0.48
CA SER A 61 -4.97 12.36 1.87
C SER A 61 -5.42 10.99 2.35
N LYS A 62 -6.60 10.53 1.90
CA LYS A 62 -7.10 9.17 2.17
C LYS A 62 -6.16 8.11 1.62
N ASN A 63 -5.74 8.23 0.36
CA ASN A 63 -4.81 7.28 -0.24
C ASN A 63 -3.43 7.30 0.42
N ILE A 64 -2.91 8.49 0.77
CA ILE A 64 -1.64 8.61 1.49
C ILE A 64 -1.72 8.01 2.90
N SER A 65 -2.82 8.26 3.63
CA SER A 65 -3.03 7.67 4.95
C SER A 65 -3.09 6.14 4.90
N MET A 66 -3.80 5.57 3.92
CA MET A 66 -3.85 4.13 3.71
C MET A 66 -2.49 3.56 3.29
N ALA A 67 -1.72 4.29 2.47
CA ALA A 67 -0.36 3.90 2.11
C ALA A 67 0.57 3.88 3.32
N GLY A 68 0.45 4.87 4.22
CA GLY A 68 1.16 4.90 5.50
C GLY A 68 0.82 3.70 6.39
N GLY A 69 -0.46 3.33 6.47
CA GLY A 69 -0.91 2.11 7.16
C GLY A 69 -0.33 0.83 6.54
N ALA A 70 -0.28 0.76 5.21
CA ALA A 70 0.33 -0.36 4.50
C ALA A 70 1.85 -0.43 4.75
N LEU A 71 2.57 0.69 4.78
CA LEU A 71 3.99 0.71 5.14
C LEU A 71 4.25 0.30 6.60
N PHE A 72 3.37 0.68 7.52
CA PHE A 72 3.43 0.20 8.90
C PHE A 72 3.26 -1.32 8.96
N LEU A 73 2.28 -1.87 8.24
CA LEU A 73 2.09 -3.32 8.14
C LEU A 73 3.29 -4.02 7.49
N PHE A 74 3.90 -3.44 6.46
CA PHE A 74 5.14 -3.97 5.87
C PHE A 74 6.27 -4.05 6.90
N ALA A 75 6.48 -2.98 7.68
CA ALA A 75 7.53 -2.94 8.69
C ALA A 75 7.29 -3.96 9.82
N VAL A 76 6.04 -4.15 10.22
CA VAL A 76 5.67 -5.12 11.28
C VAL A 76 5.74 -6.55 10.76
N ALA A 77 5.18 -6.85 9.59
CA ALA A 77 5.26 -8.16 8.97
C ALA A 77 6.71 -8.56 8.72
N GLY A 78 7.50 -7.70 8.05
CA GLY A 78 8.92 -7.98 7.80
C GLY A 78 9.83 -8.06 9.04
N SER A 79 9.30 -7.88 10.25
CA SER A 79 10.07 -8.03 11.49
C SER A 79 10.05 -9.47 12.01
N ASP A 80 11.17 -9.93 12.57
CA ASP A 80 11.31 -11.29 13.13
C ASP A 80 10.31 -11.61 14.26
N ALA A 81 9.63 -10.59 14.79
CA ALA A 81 8.66 -10.69 15.85
C ALA A 81 7.33 -11.37 15.44
N THR A 82 6.98 -11.40 14.15
CA THR A 82 5.63 -11.81 13.74
C THR A 82 5.48 -13.28 13.34
N ASN A 83 6.58 -14.03 13.15
CA ASN A 83 6.63 -15.48 12.82
C ASN A 83 5.48 -15.92 11.89
N ILE A 84 5.18 -15.13 10.86
CA ILE A 84 4.13 -15.41 9.89
C ILE A 84 4.72 -16.17 8.70
N GLY A 85 5.47 -17.24 8.97
CA GLY A 85 5.93 -18.31 8.06
C GLY A 85 6.36 -17.96 6.62
N TRP A 86 5.44 -17.53 5.76
CA TRP A 86 5.63 -17.26 4.34
C TRP A 86 5.84 -15.77 4.08
N GLU A 87 7.01 -15.26 4.42
CA GLU A 87 7.35 -13.83 4.30
C GLU A 87 8.62 -13.66 3.49
N LEU A 88 8.75 -12.55 2.76
CA LEU A 88 10.00 -12.21 2.07
C LEU A 88 11.05 -11.67 3.05
N GLY A 89 10.63 -10.98 4.11
CA GLY A 89 11.50 -10.34 5.10
C GLY A 89 12.45 -11.34 5.78
N SER A 90 11.93 -12.45 6.30
CA SER A 90 12.76 -13.50 6.91
C SER A 90 13.71 -14.20 5.93
N ARG A 91 13.45 -14.14 4.61
CA ARG A 91 14.32 -14.72 3.58
C ARG A 91 15.39 -13.75 3.06
N LEU A 92 15.11 -12.44 3.08
CA LEU A 92 16.02 -11.40 2.58
C LEU A 92 16.90 -10.83 3.69
N TRP A 93 16.39 -10.75 4.93
CA TRP A 93 17.09 -10.19 6.08
C TRP A 93 17.50 -11.25 7.10
N GLY A 94 17.04 -12.51 6.95
CA GLY A 94 17.33 -13.62 7.86
C GLY A 94 18.72 -14.24 7.74
N SER A 95 19.74 -13.48 7.34
CA SER A 95 21.13 -13.89 7.50
C SER A 95 21.75 -13.21 8.72
N ALA A 96 21.87 -13.99 9.80
CA ALA A 96 22.88 -13.87 10.84
C ALA A 96 23.02 -12.49 11.53
N LEU A 97 22.29 -12.33 12.63
CA LEU A 97 22.85 -11.90 13.90
C LEU A 97 22.38 -12.86 15.00
#